data_AF-A0A353PE86-F1
#
_entry.id   AF-A0A353PE86-F1
#
_cell.length_a   1.000
_cell.length_b   1.000
_cell.length_c   1.000
_cell.angle_alpha   90.00
_cell.angle_beta   90.00
_cell.angle_gamma   90.00
#
_symmetry.space_group_name_H-M   'P 1'
#
loop_
_entity.id
_entity.type
_entity.pdbx_description
1 polymer ?
#
loop_
_entity_poly.entity_id
_entity_poly.type
_entity_poly.pdbx_seq_one_letter_code
_entity_poly.pdbx_strand_id
1 'polypeptide(L)' 'MSVLVSQPAPDFTAAAVLPDGSINENFRLSDLKGKYVVLFFWPLDFTFVCPSEIIAHDHRVSKF' A
#
# COMPACT_ATOMS: atom_id res chain seq x y z
N MET A 1 -6.88 -17.99 -13.78
CA MET A 1 -7.46 -16.83 -13.06
C MET A 1 -7.85 -17.32 -11.67
N SER A 2 -7.04 -17.05 -10.64
CA SER A 2 -7.36 -17.47 -9.27
C SER A 2 -8.22 -16.41 -8.59
N VAL A 3 -9.19 -16.84 -7.79
CA VAL A 3 -9.96 -15.95 -6.90
C VAL A 3 -9.11 -15.72 -5.65
N LEU A 4 -8.74 -14.46 -5.37
CA LEU A 4 -7.91 -14.10 -4.21
C LEU A 4 -8.74 -13.76 -2.96
N VAL A 5 -10.04 -13.53 -3.12
CA VAL A 5 -10.95 -13.23 -2.00
C VAL A 5 -11.05 -14.46 -1.09
N SER A 6 -11.07 -14.24 0.23
CA SER A 6 -11.06 -15.26 1.30
C SER A 6 -9.80 -16.11 1.41
N GLN A 7 -8.80 -15.86 0.57
CA GLN A 7 -7.47 -16.47 0.70
C GLN A 7 -6.53 -15.57 1.51
N PRO A 8 -5.49 -16.14 2.15
CA PRO A 8 -4.42 -15.33 2.71
C PRO A 8 -3.83 -14.40 1.65
N ALA A 9 -3.66 -13.13 1.99
CA ALA A 9 -3.01 -12.18 1.10
C ALA A 9 -1.58 -12.66 0.76
N PRO A 10 -1.18 -12.66 -0.53
CA PRO A 10 0.18 -13.03 -0.91
C PRO A 10 1.20 -12.12 -0.23
N ASP A 11 2.16 -12.71 0.48
CA ASP A 11 3.24 -11.94 1.08
C ASP A 11 4.17 -11.43 -0.03
N PHE A 12 4.74 -10.24 0.19
CA PHE A 12 5.72 -9.65 -0.71
C PHE A 12 6.79 -8.93 0.08
N THR A 13 7.96 -8.75 -0.53
CA THR A 13 9.03 -7.91 -0.02
C THR A 13 9.45 -6.95 -1.13
N ALA A 14 9.44 -5.65 -0.83
CA ALA A 14 9.78 -4.61 -1.79
C ALA A 14 10.37 -3.38 -1.08
N ALA A 15 11.04 -2.51 -1.83
CA ALA A 15 11.44 -1.21 -1.32
C ALA A 15 10.21 -0.32 -1.14
N ALA A 16 10.13 0.40 -0.02
CA ALA A 16 9.04 1.33 0.29
C ALA A 16 9.56 2.63 0.90
N VAL A 17 8.96 3.75 0.48
CA VAL A 17 9.18 5.07 1.10
C VAL A 17 8.28 5.20 2.33
N LEU A 18 8.87 5.50 3.48
CA LEU A 18 8.18 5.63 4.77
C LEU A 18 7.71 7.08 5.03
N PRO A 19 6.82 7.31 6.03
CA PRO A 19 6.28 8.63 6.33
C PRO A 19 7.34 9.68 6.71
N ASP A 20 8.50 9.24 7.20
CA ASP A 20 9.65 10.09 7.54
C ASP A 20 10.55 10.39 6.32
N GLY A 21 10.18 9.89 5.14
CA GLY A 21 10.97 10.02 3.91
C GLY A 21 12.14 9.04 3.81
N SER A 22 12.33 8.15 4.79
CA SER A 22 13.33 7.09 4.70
C SER A 22 12.88 5.98 3.74
N ILE A 23 13.85 5.27 3.16
CA ILE A 23 13.58 4.13 2.28
C ILE A 23 13.87 2.85 3.06
N ASN A 24 12.87 1.98 3.18
CA ASN A 24 13.06 0.62 3.65
C ASN A 24 13.11 -0.32 2.44
N GLU A 25 14.31 -0.82 2.12
CA GLU A 25 14.54 -1.75 1.00
C GLU A 25 13.86 -3.12 1.18
N ASN A 26 13.52 -3.50 2.42
CA ASN A 26 13.01 -4.82 2.76
C ASN A 26 11.65 -4.73 3.46
N PHE A 27 10.74 -3.89 2.97
CA PHE A 27 9.40 -3.78 3.52
C PHE A 27 8.59 -5.05 3.20
N ARG A 28 8.01 -5.70 4.22
CA ARG A 28 7.21 -6.93 4.05
C ARG A 28 5.76 -6.70 4.44
N LEU A 29 4.83 -7.23 3.64
CA LEU A 29 3.40 -7.19 4.00
C LEU A 29 3.13 -7.89 5.33
N SER A 30 3.85 -8.99 5.58
CA SER A 30 3.78 -9.75 6.83
C SER A 30 4.15 -8.96 8.09
N ASP A 31 4.91 -7.86 7.99
CA ASP A 31 5.25 -6.99 9.13
C ASP A 31 4.05 -6.19 9.64
N LEU A 32 2.99 -6.04 8.82
CA LEU A 32 1.76 -5.32 9.18
C LEU A 32 0.68 -6.19 9.84
N LYS A 33 1.00 -7.45 10.16
CA LYS A 33 0.05 -8.37 10.80
C LYS A 33 -0.50 -7.81 12.11
N GLY A 34 -1.79 -8.10 12.37
CA GLY A 34 -2.51 -7.62 13.55
C GLY A 34 -3.25 -6.29 13.34
N LYS A 35 -3.17 -5.70 12.15
CA LYS A 35 -3.94 -4.52 11.74
C LYS A 35 -4.70 -4.81 10.45
N TYR A 36 -5.78 -4.06 10.21
CA TYR A 36 -6.38 -4.01 8.88
C TYR A 36 -5.45 -3.25 7.94
N VAL A 37 -5.28 -3.78 6.73
CA VAL A 37 -4.41 -3.20 5.71
C VAL A 37 -5.22 -2.96 4.45
N VAL A 38 -5.17 -1.73 3.93
CA VAL A 38 -5.67 -1.38 2.61
C VAL A 38 -4.48 -1.35 1.66
N LEU A 39 -4.38 -2.35 0.79
CA LEU A 39 -3.38 -2.40 -0.28
C LEU A 39 -4.04 -1.97 -1.58
N PHE A 40 -3.57 -0.87 -2.16
CA PHE A 40 -4.05 -0.36 -3.45
C PHE A 40 -2.88 -0.20 -4.41
N PHE A 41 -3.15 -0.37 -5.70
CA PHE A 41 -2.18 -0.24 -6.77
C PHE A 41 -2.62 0.88 -7.69
N TRP A 42 -1.69 1.73 -8.11
CA TRP A 42 -1.93 2.75 -9.14
C TRP A 42 -1.04 2.48 -10.36
N PRO A 43 -1.46 2.91 -11.58
CA PRO A 43 -0.74 2.61 -12.81
C PRO A 43 0.71 3.10 -12.89
N LEU A 44 0.96 4.38 -12.60
CA LEU A 44 2.28 5.00 -12.74
C LEU A 44 2.35 6.34 -12.03
N ASP A 45 3.52 6.63 -11.45
CA ASP A 45 3.85 7.93 -10.86
C ASP A 45 3.89 9.04 -11.92
N PHE A 46 3.67 10.30 -11.48
CA PHE A 46 3.73 11.50 -12.32
C PHE A 46 2.77 11.51 -13.53
N THR A 47 1.61 10.87 -13.38
CA THR A 47 0.49 10.94 -14.32
C THR A 47 -0.63 11.84 -13.81
N PHE A 48 -1.59 12.18 -14.67
CA PHE A 48 -2.58 13.23 -14.39
C PHE A 48 -3.72 12.83 -13.42
N VAL A 49 -4.00 11.54 -13.26
CA VAL A 49 -5.16 11.04 -12.48
C VAL A 49 -4.71 10.44 -11.13
N CYS A 50 -3.61 9.69 -11.12
CA CYS A 50 -3.14 8.96 -9.93
C CYS A 50 -2.82 9.81 -8.69
N PRO A 51 -2.32 11.06 -8.75
CA PRO A 51 -2.08 11.81 -7.52
C PRO A 51 -3.38 12.08 -6.74
N SER A 52 -4.53 12.14 -7.42
CA SER A 52 -5.80 12.42 -6.74
C SER A 52 -6.24 11.30 -5.79
N GLU A 53 -6.00 10.04 -6.13
CA GLU A 53 -6.38 8.87 -5.32
C GLU A 53 -5.50 8.76 -4.06
N ILE A 54 -4.18 8.91 -4.24
CA ILE A 54 -3.20 8.85 -3.14
C ILE A 54 -3.47 9.98 -2.13
N ILE A 55 -3.70 11.21 -2.61
CA ILE A 55 -4.02 12.37 -1.76
C ILE A 55 -5.34 12.17 -1.01
N ALA A 56 -6.36 11.59 -1.68
CA ALA A 56 -7.65 11.33 -1.04
C ALA A 56 -7.54 10.31 0.10
N HIS A 57 -6.68 9.30 -0.04
CA HIS A 57 -6.36 8.36 1.03
C HIS A 57 -5.60 9.05 2.17
N ASP A 58 -4.58 9.84 1.87
CA ASP A 58 -3.79 10.60 2.86
C ASP A 58 -4.67 11.48 3.76
N HIS A 59 -5.55 12.29 3.15
CA HIS A 59 -6.50 13.14 3.87
C HIS A 59 -7.46 12.37 4.80
N ARG A 60 -7.61 11.06 4.62
CA ARG A 60 -8.52 10.21 5.40
C ARG A 60 -7.78 9.22 6.29
N VAL A 61 -6.44 9.24 6.36
CA VAL A 61 -5.64 8.31 7.17
C VAL A 61 -6.14 8.23 8.61
N SER A 62 -6.53 9.35 9.22
CA SER A 62 -7.04 9.38 10.61
C SER A 62 -8.37 8.65 10.83
N LYS A 63 -9.06 8.23 9.76
CA LYS A 63 -10.32 7.46 9.81
C LYS A 63 -10.11 5.96 9.62
N PHE A 64 -8.87 5.53 9.36
CA PHE A 64 -8.48 4.13 9.21
C PHE A 64 -7.87 3.58 10.50
#